data_AF-A0A964Q467-F1
#
_entry.id   AF-A0A964Q467-F1
#
_cell.length_a   1.000
_cell.length_b   1.000
_cell.length_c   1.000
_cell.angle_alpha   90.00
_cell.angle_beta   90.00
_cell.angle_gamma   90.00
#
_symmetry.space_group_name_H-M   'P 1'
#
loop_
_entity.id
_entity.type
_entity.pdbx_description
1 polymer ?
#
loop_
_entity_poly.entity_id
_entity_poly.type
_entity_poly.pdbx_seq_one_letter_code
_entity_poly.pdbx_strand_id
1 'polypeptide(L)' 'MEKGLCWSAMGAAGIVSLLFILDLAIQIPFGRSNLLVDVFALVCSVLVLLLAWDAFRDLA' A
#
# COMPACT_ATOMS: atom_id res chain seq x y z
N MET A 1 -13.29 -12.45 13.62
CA MET A 1 -12.12 -11.64 14.02
C MET A 1 -11.19 -11.39 12.83
N GLU A 2 -11.04 -12.36 11.92
CA GLU A 2 -10.07 -12.35 10.81
C GLU A 2 -10.41 -11.37 9.67
N LYS A 3 -11.71 -11.20 9.35
CA LYS A 3 -12.17 -10.24 8.31
C LYS A 3 -11.85 -8.78 8.67
N GLY A 4 -11.92 -8.43 9.96
CA GLY A 4 -11.59 -7.09 10.45
C GLY A 4 -10.11 -6.76 10.30
N LEU A 5 -9.24 -7.76 10.54
CA LEU A 5 -7.80 -7.61 10.37
C LEU A 5 -7.43 -7.41 8.89
N CYS A 6 -8.04 -8.20 7.98
CA CYS A 6 -7.84 -8.01 6.53
C CYS A 6 -8.30 -6.63 6.06
N TRP A 7 -9.44 -6.13 6.55
CA TRP A 7 -9.92 -4.78 6.23
C TRP A 7 -8.97 -3.68 6.71
N SER A 8 -8.45 -3.80 7.93
CA SER A 8 -7.46 -2.84 8.44
C SER A 8 -6.15 -2.87 7.65
N ALA A 9 -5.69 -4.06 7.24
CA ALA A 9 -4.49 -4.24 6.45
C ALA A 9 -4.65 -3.66 5.04
N MET A 10 -5.78 -3.93 4.37
CA MET A 10 -6.13 -3.33 3.08
C MET A 10 -6.22 -1.80 3.18
N GLY A 11 -6.86 -1.28 4.23
CA GLY A 11 -6.99 0.17 4.45
C GLY A 11 -5.62 0.84 4.63
N ALA A 12 -4.76 0.28 5.48
CA ALA A 12 -3.41 0.80 5.70
C ALA A 12 -2.55 0.71 4.44
N ALA A 13 -2.55 -0.43 3.74
CA ALA A 13 -1.80 -0.62 2.50
C ALA A 13 -2.29 0.32 1.39
N GLY A 14 -3.61 0.56 1.31
CA GLY A 14 -4.21 1.49 0.37
C GLY A 14 -3.73 2.93 0.59
N ILE A 15 -3.75 3.40 1.84
CA ILE A 15 -3.26 4.74 2.20
C ILE A 15 -1.77 4.87 1.88
N VAL A 16 -0.96 3.88 2.26
CA VAL A 16 0.49 3.89 1.98
C VAL A 16 0.76 3.92 0.48
N SER A 17 0.05 3.11 -0.31
CA SER A 17 0.19 3.12 -1.77
C SER A 17 -0.16 4.49 -2.36
N LEU A 18 -1.23 5.13 -1.89
CA LEU A 18 -1.65 6.46 -2.30
C LEU A 18 -0.60 7.53 -1.97
N LEU A 19 0.01 7.46 -0.79
CA LEU A 19 1.07 8.38 -0.39
C LEU A 19 2.31 8.25 -1.27
N PHE A 20 2.71 7.03 -1.64
CA PHE A 20 3.85 6.82 -2.55
C PHE A 20 3.54 7.18 -4.00
N ILE A 21 2.30 6.97 -4.48
CA ILE A 21 1.86 7.50 -5.79
C ILE A 21 1.93 9.03 -5.79
N LEU A 22 1.46 9.66 -4.71
CA LEU A 22 1.46 11.10 -4.56
C LEU A 22 2.89 11.65 -4.49
N ASP A 23 3.80 10.95 -3.81
CA ASP A 23 5.21 11.33 -3.77
C ASP A 23 5.88 11.22 -5.15
N LEU A 24 5.56 10.16 -5.91
CA LEU A 24 6.07 10.00 -7.27
C LEU A 24 5.57 11.11 -8.22
N ALA A 25 4.31 11.55 -8.05
CA ALA A 25 3.65 12.52 -8.90
C ALA A 25 3.97 13.99 -8.56
N ILE A 26 3.99 14.34 -7.27
CA ILE A 26 4.06 15.74 -6.79
C ILE A 26 5.26 15.98 -5.85
N GLN A 27 6.05 14.96 -5.52
CA GLN A 27 7.21 15.03 -4.61
C GLN A 27 6.86 15.48 -3.18
N ILE A 28 5.60 15.34 -2.77
CA ILE A 28 5.11 15.64 -1.44
C ILE A 28 4.43 14.36 -0.97
N PRO A 29 4.77 13.79 0.21
CA PRO A 29 5.43 14.40 1.39
C PRO A 29 6.92 14.04 1.64
N PHE A 30 7.56 13.15 0.87
CA PHE A 30 8.92 12.66 1.10
C PHE A 30 9.99 13.36 0.25
N GLY A 31 9.59 14.24 -0.68
CA GLY A 31 10.54 15.06 -1.45
C GLY A 31 11.26 14.28 -2.55
N ARG A 32 10.80 13.06 -2.89
CA ARG A 32 11.45 12.17 -3.86
C ARG A 32 12.93 11.93 -3.52
N SER A 33 13.20 11.63 -2.25
CA SER A 33 14.56 11.46 -1.71
C SER A 33 15.38 10.45 -2.53
N ASN A 34 14.77 9.34 -2.96
CA ASN A 34 15.40 8.38 -3.84
C ASN A 34 14.35 7.62 -4.66
N LEU A 35 14.36 7.81 -5.98
CA LEU A 35 13.40 7.20 -6.92
C LEU A 35 13.28 5.67 -6.76
N LEU A 36 14.39 5.03 -6.42
CA LEU A 36 14.45 3.59 -6.22
C LEU A 36 13.64 3.15 -4.99
N VAL A 37 13.67 3.96 -3.92
CA VAL A 37 12.92 3.70 -2.69
C VAL A 37 11.43 3.92 -2.94
N ASP A 38 11.05 4.99 -3.64
CA ASP A 38 9.64 5.28 -3.93
C ASP A 38 9.00 4.16 -4.76
N VAL A 39 9.69 3.68 -5.79
CA VAL A 39 9.19 2.59 -6.65
C VAL A 39 9.11 1.27 -5.88
N PHE A 40 10.13 0.91 -5.10
CA PHE A 40 10.09 -0.32 -4.31
C PHE A 40 9.02 -0.28 -3.22
N ALA A 41 8.89 0.84 -2.53
CA ALA A 41 7.86 1.01 -1.50
C ALA A 41 6.45 0.97 -2.08
N LEU A 42 6.25 1.59 -3.25
CA LEU A 42 5.01 1.49 -4.01
C LEU A 42 4.70 0.02 -4.34
N VAL A 43 5.64 -0.71 -4.94
CA VAL A 43 5.45 -2.13 -5.31
C VAL A 43 5.12 -2.97 -4.09
N CYS A 44 5.88 -2.83 -2.99
CA CYS A 44 5.61 -3.54 -1.74
C CYS A 44 4.22 -3.23 -1.18
N SER A 45 3.80 -1.96 -1.18
CA SER A 45 2.48 -1.56 -0.68
C SER A 45 1.33 -2.17 -1.51
N VAL A 46 1.48 -2.21 -2.83
CA VAL A 46 0.52 -2.84 -3.74
C VAL A 46 0.46 -4.34 -3.53
N LEU A 47 1.62 -5.00 -3.36
CA LEU A 47 1.67 -6.45 -3.07
C LEU A 47 0.95 -6.78 -1.76
N VAL A 48 1.16 -6.00 -0.70
CA VAL A 48 0.46 -6.19 0.58
C VAL A 48 -1.05 -5.99 0.42
N LEU A 49 -1.48 -5.01 -0.37
CA LEU A 49 -2.90 -4.79 -0.66
C LEU A 49 -3.53 -5.97 -1.41
N LEU A 50 -2.82 -6.52 -2.41
CA LEU A 50 -3.27 -7.69 -3.16
C LEU A 50 -3.33 -8.94 -2.27
N LEU A 51 -2.31 -9.18 -1.45
CA LEU A 51 -2.29 -10.30 -0.49
C LEU A 51 -3.44 -10.18 0.53
N ALA A 52 -3.68 -8.98 1.05
CA ALA A 52 -4.78 -8.74 1.99
C ALA A 52 -6.15 -8.91 1.30
N TRP A 53 -6.27 -8.56 0.02
CA TRP A 53 -7.47 -8.79 -0.78
C TRP A 53 -7.73 -10.29 -1.05
N ASP A 54 -6.70 -11.04 -1.43
CA ASP A 54 -6.80 -12.48 -1.63
C ASP A 54 -7.17 -13.20 -0.31
N ALA A 55 -6.52 -12.84 0.80
CA ALA A 55 -6.88 -13.35 2.12
C ALA A 55 -8.34 -13.02 2.48
N PHE A 56 -8.79 -11.78 2.22
CA PHE A 56 -10.17 -11.38 2.47
C PHE A 56 -11.18 -12.19 1.64
N ARG A 57 -10.85 -12.49 0.37
CA ARG A 57 -11.68 -13.32 -0.51
C ARG A 57 -11.71 -14.78 -0.10
N ASP A 58 -10.61 -15.32 0.39
CA ASP A 58 -10.52 -16.71 0.86
C ASP A 58 -11.32 -16.91 2.16
N LEU A 59 -11.38 -15.87 3.00
CA LEU A 59 -12.20 -15.81 4.21
C LEU A 59 -13.69 -15.52 3.94
N ALA A 60 -14.08 -15.11 2.72
CA ALA A 60 -15.41 -14.59 2.39
C ALA A 60 -16.48 -15.69 2.41
#